data_AF-A0A522D3C3-F1
#
_entry.id   AF-A0A522D3C3-F1
#
_cell.length_a   1.000
_cell.length_b   1.000
_cell.length_c   1.000
_cell.angle_alpha   90.00
_cell.angle_beta   90.00
_cell.angle_gamma   90.00
#
_symmetry.space_group_name_H-M   'P 1'
#
loop_
_entity.id
_entity.type
_entity.pdbx_description
1 polymer ?
#
loop_
_entity_poly.entity_id
_entity_poly.type
_entity_poly.pdbx_seq_one_letter_code
_entity_poly.pdbx_strand_id
1 'polypeptide(L)'
;MYLPLLVCAYCLGDVLGGRLTTCENHRYVHFPDGESLLSIPFMPENILNGLTCPDCKVRIGGFHHPGCMYETCPRCEGRLVECGCTEPHRD
;
A
#
# COMPACT_ATOMS: atom_id res chain seq x y z
N MET A 1 17.74 -5.02 5.72
CA MET A 1 16.98 -6.09 5.04
C MET A 1 15.53 -5.91 5.42
N TYR A 2 14.69 -5.44 4.49
CA TYR A 2 13.25 -5.53 4.66
C TYR A 2 12.83 -6.89 4.09
N LEU A 3 12.34 -7.79 4.96
CA LEU A 3 11.82 -9.09 4.53
C LEU A 3 10.61 -8.85 3.62
N PRO A 4 10.57 -9.41 2.40
CA PRO A 4 9.37 -9.32 1.57
C PRO A 4 8.23 -10.01 2.32
N LEU A 5 7.11 -9.30 2.45
CA LEU A 5 5.89 -9.79 3.09
C LEU A 5 5.37 -11.01 2.30
N LEU A 6 5.74 -12.23 2.72
CA LEU A 6 5.28 -13.48 2.09
C LEU A 6 3.76 -13.64 2.17
N VAL A 7 3.15 -13.14 3.26
CA VAL A 7 1.71 -13.15 3.50
C VAL A 7 1.30 -11.78 4.00
N CYS A 8 0.24 -11.22 3.43
CA CYS A 8 -0.34 -9.98 3.92
C CYS A 8 -1.12 -10.24 5.22
N ALA A 9 -0.75 -9.58 6.32
CA ALA A 9 -1.45 -9.69 7.59
C ALA A 9 -2.91 -9.22 7.54
N TYR A 10 -3.27 -8.38 6.55
CA TYR A 10 -4.58 -7.77 6.44
C TYR A 10 -5.56 -8.64 5.64
N CYS A 11 -5.14 -9.21 4.50
CA CYS A 11 -6.02 -10.04 3.67
C CYS A 11 -5.66 -11.54 3.69
N LEU A 12 -4.68 -11.94 4.52
CA LEU A 12 -4.18 -13.32 4.70
C LEU A 12 -3.72 -14.01 3.40
N GLY A 13 -3.42 -13.20 2.41
CA GLY A 13 -3.14 -13.68 1.08
C GLY A 13 -1.65 -13.67 0.75
N ASP A 14 -1.23 -14.62 -0.11
CA ASP A 14 0.12 -14.70 -0.67
C ASP A 14 0.42 -13.55 -1.63
N VAL A 15 1.31 -12.65 -1.21
CA VAL A 15 1.68 -11.42 -1.92
C VAL A 15 2.70 -11.71 -3.04
N LEU A 16 3.50 -12.76 -2.92
CA LEU A 16 4.58 -13.08 -3.86
C LEU A 16 4.13 -14.03 -4.97
N GLY A 17 3.13 -14.88 -4.72
CA GLY A 17 2.58 -15.83 -5.69
C GLY A 17 1.79 -15.19 -6.85
N GLY A 18 1.60 -13.87 -6.87
CA GLY A 18 0.96 -13.13 -7.97
C GLY A 18 -0.53 -13.43 -8.19
N ARG A 19 -1.16 -14.22 -7.31
CA ARG A 19 -2.60 -14.53 -7.36
C ARG A 19 -3.47 -13.39 -6.83
N LEU A 20 -2.93 -12.55 -5.96
CA LEU A 20 -3.64 -11.38 -5.42
C LEU A 20 -3.33 -10.17 -6.28
N THR A 21 -4.36 -9.69 -6.94
CA THR A 21 -4.27 -8.53 -7.82
C THR A 21 -4.62 -7.23 -7.10
N THR A 22 -5.05 -7.30 -5.85
CA THR A 22 -5.45 -6.19 -4.98
C THR A 22 -5.48 -6.65 -3.52
N CYS A 23 -5.30 -5.74 -2.56
CA CYS A 23 -5.59 -5.99 -1.15
C CYS A 23 -7.04 -5.62 -0.81
N GLU A 24 -7.90 -6.62 -0.62
CA GLU A 24 -9.33 -6.38 -0.29
C GLU A 24 -9.54 -5.72 1.08
N ASN A 25 -8.59 -5.89 1.99
CA ASN A 25 -8.68 -5.41 3.38
C ASN A 25 -7.83 -4.15 3.65
N HIS A 26 -7.40 -3.44 2.60
CA HIS A 26 -6.66 -2.17 2.70
C HIS A 26 -7.27 -1.06 1.85
N ARG A 27 -8.60 -0.95 1.90
CA ARG A 27 -9.36 0.08 1.18
C ARG A 27 -9.24 1.47 1.81
N TYR A 28 -8.87 1.54 3.09
CA TYR A 28 -8.76 2.78 3.83
C TYR A 28 -7.41 2.85 4.54
N VAL A 29 -6.81 4.04 4.55
CA VAL A 29 -5.67 4.40 5.40
C VAL A 29 -6.21 5.06 6.65
N HIS A 30 -5.84 4.52 7.82
CA HIS A 30 -6.25 5.04 9.13
C HIS A 30 -5.17 5.95 9.69
N PHE A 31 -5.57 7.14 10.16
CA PHE A 31 -4.67 8.16 10.69
C PHE A 31 -4.79 8.30 12.22
N PRO A 32 -3.75 8.82 12.91
CA PRO A 32 -3.74 8.94 14.37
C PRO A 32 -4.83 9.85 14.95
N ASP A 33 -5.34 10.79 14.17
CA ASP A 33 -6.45 11.69 14.54
C ASP A 33 -7.82 11.02 14.45
N GLY A 34 -7.88 9.73 14.10
CA GLY A 34 -9.11 8.97 13.93
C GLY A 34 -9.74 9.10 12.54
N GLU A 35 -9.18 9.93 11.65
CA GLU A 35 -9.65 10.00 10.27
C GLU A 35 -9.28 8.72 9.51
N SER A 36 -10.11 8.36 8.53
CA SER A 36 -9.82 7.31 7.57
C SER A 36 -10.09 7.81 6.16
N LEU A 37 -9.07 7.79 5.30
CA LEU A 37 -9.18 8.21 3.91
C LEU A 37 -9.13 6.99 2.99
N LEU A 38 -9.76 7.09 1.82
CA LEU A 38 -9.67 6.04 0.79
C LEU A 38 -8.22 5.87 0.35
N SER A 39 -7.75 4.63 0.32
CA SER A 39 -6.44 4.30 -0.23
C SER A 39 -6.40 4.66 -1.72
N ILE A 40 -5.28 5.18 -2.18
CA ILE A 40 -5.07 5.47 -3.60
C ILE A 40 -4.72 4.15 -4.31
N PRO A 41 -5.48 3.71 -5.33
CA PRO A 41 -5.17 2.48 -6.06
C PRO A 41 -3.87 2.61 -6.84
N PHE A 42 -3.25 1.48 -7.15
CA PHE A 42 -2.04 1.43 -7.96
C PHE A 42 -2.35 1.93 -9.38
N MET A 43 -1.74 3.04 -9.77
CA MET A 43 -1.87 3.62 -11.12
C MET A 43 -0.53 3.54 -11.89
N PRO A 44 -0.57 3.33 -13.21
CA PRO A 44 0.63 3.08 -14.04
C PRO A 44 1.55 4.29 -14.17
N GLU A 45 1.02 5.49 -13.91
CA GLU A 45 1.71 6.78 -13.96
C GLU A 45 2.90 6.89 -12.99
N ASN A 46 3.07 5.93 -12.07
CA ASN A 46 4.17 5.88 -11.12
C ASN A 46 5.24 4.80 -11.39
N ILE A 47 5.13 3.95 -12.44
CA ILE A 47 6.12 2.85 -12.65
C ILE A 47 6.55 2.69 -14.10
N LEU A 48 7.87 2.76 -14.27
CA LEU A 48 8.59 2.80 -15.54
C LEU A 48 8.44 1.56 -16.46
N ASN A 49 7.85 0.42 -16.06
CA ASN A 49 7.73 -0.79 -16.94
C ASN A 49 6.93 -1.99 -16.33
N GLY A 50 5.67 -1.84 -15.90
CA GLY A 50 4.93 -3.03 -15.40
C GLY A 50 3.42 -2.88 -15.24
N LEU A 51 2.69 -4.00 -15.44
CA LEU A 51 1.25 -4.13 -15.16
C LEU A 51 0.95 -4.34 -13.66
N THR A 52 1.99 -4.50 -12.86
CA THR A 52 1.92 -4.77 -11.42
C THR A 52 2.93 -3.93 -10.64
N CYS A 53 2.61 -3.66 -9.38
CA CYS A 53 3.54 -3.05 -8.43
C CYS A 53 4.77 -3.96 -8.25
N PRO A 54 6.01 -3.45 -8.31
CA PRO A 54 7.22 -4.23 -8.19
C PRO A 54 7.42 -4.78 -6.77
N ASP A 55 6.85 -4.12 -5.76
CA ASP A 55 6.93 -4.54 -4.36
C ASP A 55 5.84 -5.56 -4.01
N CYS A 56 4.56 -5.14 -4.02
CA CYS A 56 3.46 -5.96 -3.54
C CYS A 56 2.64 -6.67 -4.64
N LYS A 57 3.07 -6.63 -5.91
CA LYS A 57 2.50 -7.34 -7.07
C LYS A 57 1.03 -7.04 -7.43
N VAL A 58 0.37 -6.10 -6.76
CA VAL A 58 -1.00 -5.65 -7.11
C VAL A 58 -1.05 -5.12 -8.54
N ARG A 59 -2.16 -5.36 -9.25
CA ARG A 59 -2.37 -4.90 -10.62
C ARG A 59 -2.90 -3.48 -10.64
N ILE A 60 -2.79 -2.82 -11.80
CA ILE A 60 -3.37 -1.49 -12.03
C ILE A 60 -4.84 -1.47 -11.58
N GLY A 61 -5.21 -0.46 -10.80
CA GLY A 61 -6.53 -0.28 -10.19
C GLY A 61 -6.73 -1.01 -8.86
N GLY A 62 -5.81 -1.89 -8.44
CA GLY A 62 -5.86 -2.59 -7.15
C GLY A 62 -5.31 -1.74 -6.00
N PHE A 63 -5.74 -2.03 -4.78
CA PHE A 63 -5.19 -1.40 -3.56
C PHE A 63 -3.90 -2.08 -3.14
N HIS A 64 -2.92 -1.28 -2.72
CA HIS A 64 -1.65 -1.78 -2.21
C HIS A 64 -1.84 -2.61 -0.94
N HIS A 65 -0.88 -3.50 -0.67
CA HIS A 65 -0.81 -4.15 0.64
C HIS A 65 -0.10 -3.19 1.61
N PRO A 66 -0.53 -3.11 2.89
CA PRO A 66 0.09 -2.24 3.88
C PRO A 66 1.61 -2.44 3.97
N GLY A 67 2.33 -1.34 4.01
CA GLY A 67 3.81 -1.35 4.01
C GLY A 67 4.44 -1.41 2.62
N CYS A 68 3.65 -1.30 1.54
CA CYS A 68 4.18 -1.23 0.18
C CYS A 68 5.02 0.04 -0.04
N MET A 69 6.21 -0.10 -0.61
CA MET A 69 7.17 0.98 -0.87
C MET A 69 6.69 2.03 -1.88
N TYR A 70 5.66 1.69 -2.64
CA TYR A 70 5.10 2.52 -3.72
C TYR A 70 3.68 2.99 -3.42
N GLU A 71 3.14 2.68 -2.24
CA GLU A 71 1.81 3.16 -1.88
C GLU A 71 1.81 4.68 -1.66
N THR A 72 0.88 5.36 -2.33
CA THR A 72 0.69 6.81 -2.19
C THR A 72 -0.19 7.11 -0.97
N CYS A 73 0.26 8.05 -0.14
CA CYS A 73 -0.50 8.54 1.00
C CYS A 73 -1.69 9.39 0.53
N PRO A 74 -2.93 9.06 0.90
CA PRO A 74 -4.10 9.85 0.50
C PRO A 74 -4.19 11.22 1.20
N ARG A 75 -3.36 11.46 2.22
CA ARG A 75 -3.34 12.74 2.96
C ARG A 75 -2.36 13.75 2.38
N CYS A 76 -1.19 13.31 1.92
CA CYS A 76 -0.10 14.20 1.51
C CYS A 76 0.50 13.88 0.14
N GLU A 77 -0.02 12.87 -0.55
CA GLU A 77 0.44 12.43 -1.88
C GLU A 77 1.89 11.92 -1.94
N GLY A 78 2.62 11.91 -0.82
CA GLY A 78 3.93 11.27 -0.69
C GLY A 78 3.85 9.74 -0.57
N ARG A 79 5.01 9.07 -0.45
CA ARG A 79 5.05 7.62 -0.17
C ARG A 79 4.57 7.35 1.25
N LEU A 80 3.52 6.55 1.41
CA LEU A 80 2.85 6.31 2.71
C LEU A 80 3.83 5.80 3.78
N VAL A 81 4.73 4.90 3.37
CA VAL A 81 5.76 4.33 4.25
C VAL A 81 6.87 5.32 4.66
N GLU A 82 6.95 6.49 4.03
CA GLU A 82 8.00 7.49 4.27
C GLU A 82 7.45 8.80 4.84
N CYS A 83 6.17 9.13 4.60
CA CYS A 83 5.63 10.46 4.90
C CYS A 83 5.33 10.71 6.39
N GLY A 84 5.25 9.66 7.19
CA GLY A 84 4.98 9.75 8.63
C GLY A 84 3.55 10.16 9.00
N CYS A 85 2.64 10.35 8.04
CA CYS A 85 1.25 10.75 8.33
C CYS A 85 0.49 9.72 9.18
N THR A 86 0.87 8.44 9.12
CA THR A 86 0.28 7.36 9.94
C THR A 86 0.93 7.21 11.30
N GLU A 87 2.03 7.93 11.57
CA GLU A 87 2.72 7.86 12.85
C GLU A 87 2.09 8.86 13.83
N PRO A 88 1.86 8.48 15.10
CA PRO A 88 1.42 9.43 16.09
C PRO A 88 2.46 10.53 16.26
N HIS A 89 2.02 11.79 16.29
CA HIS A 89 2.88 12.90 16.69
C HIS A 89 3.41 12.58 18.10
N ARG A 90 4.73 12.41 18.20
CA ARG A 90 5.39 12.24 19.49
C ARG A 90 5.73 13.65 19.99
N ASP A 91 5.01 14.07 21.02
CA ASP A 91 5.32 15.27 21.80
C ASP A 91 6.67 15.15 22.52
#